data_AF-A0A0N8KMB2-F1
#
_entry.id   AF-A0A0N8KMB2-F1
#
_cell.length_a   1.000
_cell.length_b   1.000
_cell.length_c   1.000
_cell.angle_alpha   90.00
_cell.angle_beta   90.00
_cell.angle_gamma   90.00
#
_symmetry.space_group_name_H-M   'P 1'
#
loop_
_entity.id
_entity.type
_entity.pdbx_description
1 polymer ?
#
loop_
_entity_poly.entity_id
_entity_poly.type
_entity_poly.pdbx_seq_one_letter_code
_entity_poly.pdbx_strand_id
1 'polypeptide(L)'
;MSAKQKVTLYIPDELHRQFKIRSAVDGETMSSIAQRAIEFYLENAHLVESASELSDCAQGQAHRIHSCPSCSASIAIRAGKAALIAAHSEQPFDDLIELDKITELSSDTRSPDEGELVTC
;
A
#
# COMPACT_ATOMS: atom_id res chain seq x y z
N MET A 1 35.24 -0.72 -9.24
CA MET A 1 34.65 -0.89 -10.58
C MET A 1 33.49 -1.86 -10.45
N SER A 2 32.24 -1.36 -10.42
CA SER A 2 31.07 -2.24 -10.37
C SER A 2 30.90 -2.91 -11.74
N ALA A 3 30.73 -4.23 -11.76
CA ALA A 3 30.53 -4.99 -12.99
C ALA A 3 29.15 -4.67 -13.57
N LYS A 4 29.09 -4.24 -14.84
CA LYS A 4 27.84 -4.01 -15.54
C LYS A 4 27.16 -5.35 -15.81
N GLN A 5 26.02 -5.60 -15.17
CA GLN A 5 25.18 -6.76 -15.41
C GLN A 5 24.06 -6.44 -16.40
N LYS A 6 23.90 -7.26 -17.43
CA LYS A 6 22.77 -7.15 -18.36
C LYS A 6 21.54 -7.83 -17.75
N VAL A 7 20.45 -7.09 -17.63
CA VAL A 7 19.16 -7.58 -17.11
C VAL A 7 18.06 -7.25 -18.13
N THR A 8 17.09 -8.14 -18.29
CA THR A 8 15.89 -7.91 -19.11
C THR A 8 14.74 -7.54 -18.19
N LEU A 9 14.15 -6.36 -18.41
CA LEU A 9 12.99 -5.87 -17.66
C LEU A 9 11.75 -5.92 -18.56
N TYR A 10 10.64 -6.42 -18.03
CA TYR A 10 9.34 -6.34 -18.67
C TYR A 10 8.63 -5.09 -18.17
N ILE A 11 8.33 -4.18 -19.09
CA ILE A 11 7.66 -2.91 -18.80
C ILE A 11 6.49 -2.71 -19.76
N PRO A 12 5.42 -2.01 -19.35
CA PRO A 12 4.31 -1.68 -20.23
C PRO A 12 4.76 -0.90 -21.47
N ASP A 13 4.08 -1.10 -22.61
CA ASP A 13 4.44 -0.49 -23.89
C ASP A 13 4.45 1.05 -23.83
N GLU A 14 3.53 1.65 -23.08
CA GLU A 14 3.48 3.11 -22.90
C GLU A 14 4.73 3.62 -22.15
N LEU A 15 5.15 2.91 -21.09
CA LEU A 15 6.35 3.26 -20.34
C LEU A 15 7.61 3.06 -21.20
N HIS A 16 7.67 1.97 -21.98
CA HIS A 16 8.76 1.73 -22.91
C HIS A 16 8.87 2.83 -23.97
N ARG A 17 7.74 3.33 -24.49
CA ARG A 17 7.71 4.47 -25.42
C ARG A 17 8.23 5.75 -24.77
N GLN A 18 7.81 6.05 -23.54
CA GLN A 18 8.28 7.23 -22.80
C GLN A 18 9.78 7.20 -22.56
N PHE A 19 10.33 6.04 -22.20
CA PHE A 19 11.76 5.87 -22.07
C PHE A 19 12.49 6.14 -23.39
N LYS A 20 11.98 5.61 -24.53
CA LYS A 20 12.58 5.88 -25.85
C LYS A 20 12.62 7.38 -26.15
N ILE A 21 11.52 8.08 -25.91
CA ILE A 21 11.44 9.53 -26.12
C ILE A 21 12.46 10.25 -25.24
N ARG A 22 12.48 9.97 -23.93
CA ARG A 22 13.43 10.59 -23.00
C ARG A 22 14.88 10.31 -23.38
N SER A 23 15.21 9.08 -23.77
CA SER A 23 16.56 8.74 -24.22
C SER A 23 17.00 9.54 -25.44
N ALA A 24 16.08 9.82 -26.37
CA ALA A 24 16.36 10.63 -27.55
C ALA A 24 16.47 12.14 -27.22
N VAL A 25 15.67 12.63 -26.26
CA VAL A 25 15.65 14.04 -25.85
C VAL A 25 16.87 14.38 -25.00
N ASP A 26 17.18 13.54 -24.01
CA ASP A 26 18.24 13.78 -23.03
C ASP A 26 19.63 13.35 -23.56
N GLY A 27 19.67 12.58 -24.66
CA GLY A 27 20.91 12.01 -25.22
C GLY A 27 21.53 10.90 -24.35
N GLU A 28 20.80 10.42 -23.34
CA GLU A 28 21.22 9.34 -22.45
C GLU A 28 20.72 7.97 -22.94
N THR A 29 21.42 6.90 -22.58
CA THR A 29 20.92 5.54 -22.89
C THR A 29 19.74 5.16 -22.00
N MET A 30 18.82 4.35 -22.54
CA MET A 30 17.68 3.78 -21.81
C MET A 30 18.09 3.13 -20.48
N SER A 31 19.21 2.41 -20.48
CA SER A 31 19.74 1.74 -19.29
C SER A 31 20.23 2.72 -18.23
N SER A 32 20.81 3.86 -18.62
CA SER A 32 21.23 4.92 -17.70
C SER A 32 20.03 5.54 -16.99
N ILE A 33 18.97 5.85 -17.75
CA ILE A 33 17.73 6.40 -17.20
C ILE A 33 17.09 5.38 -16.25
N ALA A 34 17.08 4.10 -16.64
CA ALA A 34 16.52 3.03 -15.82
C ALA A 34 17.31 2.84 -14.51
N GLN A 35 18.64 2.87 -14.58
CA GLN A 35 19.50 2.78 -13.40
C GLN A 35 19.20 3.93 -12.43
N ARG A 36 19.16 5.18 -12.91
CA ARG A 36 18.86 6.35 -12.07
C ARG A 36 17.48 6.24 -11.42
N ALA A 37 16.48 5.75 -12.15
CA ALA A 37 15.14 5.54 -11.63
C ALA A 37 15.11 4.44 -10.54
N ILE A 38 15.84 3.35 -10.72
CA ILE A 38 15.94 2.26 -9.74
C ILE A 38 16.69 2.71 -8.49
N GLU A 39 17.81 3.41 -8.64
CA GLU A 39 18.57 3.99 -7.52
C GLU A 39 17.69 4.95 -6.71
N PHE A 40 16.99 5.86 -7.41
CA PHE A 40 16.04 6.76 -6.77
C PHE A 40 14.96 6.02 -5.99
N TYR A 41 14.37 4.96 -6.58
CA TYR A 41 13.36 4.15 -5.91
C TYR A 41 13.92 3.46 -4.65
N LEU A 42 15.13 2.89 -4.71
CA LEU A 42 15.73 2.21 -3.57
C LEU A 42 16.06 3.18 -2.43
N GLU A 43 16.53 4.38 -2.74
CA GLU A 43 16.81 5.42 -1.75
C GLU A 43 15.54 6.04 -1.16
N ASN A 44 14.48 6.14 -1.96
CA ASN A 44 13.27 6.90 -1.63
C ASN A 44 11.99 6.05 -1.68
N ALA A 45 12.10 4.75 -1.39
CA ALA A 45 10.98 3.80 -1.49
C ALA A 45 9.75 4.27 -0.71
N HIS A 46 9.98 4.83 0.48
CA HIS A 46 8.94 5.39 1.35
C HIS A 46 8.11 6.52 0.71
N LEU A 47 8.70 7.32 -0.17
CA LEU A 47 8.01 8.41 -0.88
C LEU A 47 7.20 7.89 -2.05
N VAL A 48 7.72 6.89 -2.75
CA VAL A 48 7.04 6.31 -3.92
C VAL A 48 5.87 5.45 -3.48
N GLU A 49 6.05 4.64 -2.43
CA GLU A 49 4.98 3.81 -1.86
C GLU A 49 3.82 4.69 -1.37
N SER A 50 4.12 5.77 -0.64
CA SER A 50 3.09 6.73 -0.21
C SER A 50 2.40 7.48 -1.37
N ALA A 51 3.07 7.70 -2.50
CA ALA A 51 2.49 8.32 -3.69
C ALA A 51 1.64 7.33 -4.53
N SER A 52 2.05 6.07 -4.65
CA SER A 52 1.24 5.01 -5.27
C SER A 52 0.00 4.69 -4.42
N GLU A 53 0.13 4.73 -3.09
CA GLU A 53 -0.99 4.59 -2.16
C GLU A 53 -2.00 5.74 -2.28
N LEU A 54 -1.56 6.96 -2.63
CA LEU A 54 -2.47 8.09 -2.86
C LEU A 54 -3.32 7.93 -4.12
N SER A 55 -2.84 7.13 -5.08
CA SER A 55 -3.48 6.95 -6.39
C SER A 55 -4.44 5.76 -6.40
N ASP A 56 -4.10 4.66 -5.68
CA ASP A 56 -4.85 3.39 -5.73
C ASP A 56 -5.31 2.86 -4.35
N CYS A 57 -5.06 3.55 -3.23
CA CYS A 57 -5.42 3.06 -1.88
C CYS A 57 -6.25 4.08 -1.08
N ALA A 58 -7.55 4.14 -1.37
CA ALA A 58 -8.54 4.71 -0.46
C ALA A 58 -8.82 3.81 0.78
N GLN A 59 -8.24 2.60 0.85
CA GLN A 59 -8.39 1.72 2.00
C GLN A 59 -7.01 1.31 2.56
N GLY A 60 -6.74 1.71 3.82
CA GLY A 60 -5.60 1.19 4.61
C GLY A 60 -4.71 2.25 5.28
N GLN A 61 -4.57 3.45 4.71
CA GLN A 61 -3.66 4.49 5.25
C GLN A 61 -4.37 5.63 6.02
N ALA A 62 -5.68 5.54 6.26
CA ALA A 62 -6.46 6.61 6.90
C ALA A 62 -6.07 6.89 8.38
N HIS A 63 -5.20 6.07 8.97
CA HIS A 63 -4.82 6.13 10.38
C HIS A 63 -3.30 5.99 10.62
N ARG A 64 -2.45 6.72 9.89
CA ARG A 64 -1.06 6.90 10.33
C ARG A 64 -1.00 7.91 11.48
N ILE A 65 -0.44 7.48 12.62
CA ILE A 65 -0.21 8.32 13.79
C ILE A 65 1.22 8.86 13.73
N HIS A 66 1.35 10.17 13.69
CA HIS A 66 2.61 10.90 13.72
C HIS A 66 2.79 11.58 15.07
N SER A 67 4.03 11.67 15.54
CA SER A 67 4.37 12.48 16.71
C SER A 67 4.67 13.90 16.27
N CYS A 68 3.97 14.89 16.84
CA CYS A 68 4.26 16.29 16.58
C CYS A 68 5.68 16.65 17.09
N PRO A 69 6.57 17.20 16.27
CA PRO A 69 7.91 17.58 16.72
C PRO A 69 7.92 18.76 17.71
N SER A 70 6.83 19.52 17.82
CA SER A 70 6.73 20.67 18.73
C SER A 70 6.19 20.34 20.11
N CYS A 71 5.38 19.29 20.25
CA CYS A 71 4.69 18.98 21.50
C CYS A 71 4.56 17.48 21.81
N SER A 72 5.19 16.61 21.01
CA SER A 72 5.13 15.14 21.12
C SER A 72 3.72 14.53 21.06
N ALA A 73 2.69 15.32 20.74
CA ALA A 73 1.32 14.84 20.66
C ALA A 73 1.12 13.90 19.45
N SER A 74 0.34 12.85 19.66
CA SER A 74 -0.12 11.94 18.60
C SER A 74 -1.11 12.64 17.68
N ILE A 75 -0.77 12.78 16.40
CA ILE A 75 -1.54 13.46 15.37
C ILE A 75 -1.76 12.50 14.21
N ALA A 76 -2.98 12.45 13.67
CA ALA A 76 -3.26 11.81 12.38
C ALA A 76 -3.38 12.87 11.28
N ILE A 77 -2.83 12.59 10.10
CA ILE A 77 -2.99 13.47 8.93
C ILE A 77 -4.13 12.91 8.07
N ARG A 78 -5.26 13.61 8.01
CA ARG A 78 -6.41 13.26 7.16
C ARG A 78 -6.63 14.37 6.13
N ALA A 79 -6.65 14.02 4.85
CA ALA A 79 -6.90 14.96 3.75
C ALA A 79 -6.08 16.26 3.83
N GLY A 80 -4.80 16.16 4.20
CA GLY A 80 -3.89 17.30 4.32
C GLY A 80 -4.07 18.18 5.57
N LYS A 81 -4.93 17.78 6.52
CA LYS A 81 -5.11 18.46 7.81
C LYS A 81 -4.64 17.58 8.96
N ALA A 82 -3.87 18.17 9.87
CA ALA A 82 -3.45 17.55 11.12
C ALA A 82 -4.61 17.53 12.12
N ALA A 83 -5.02 16.35 12.58
CA ALA A 83 -6.00 16.16 13.63
C ALA A 83 -5.32 15.53 14.86
N LEU A 84 -5.46 16.15 16.02
CA LEU A 84 -4.98 15.60 17.29
C LEU A 84 -5.79 14.35 17.66
N ILE A 85 -5.10 13.28 18.04
CA ILE A 85 -5.72 12.08 18.60
C ILE A 85 -5.84 12.29 20.11
N ALA A 86 -6.64 13.28 20.52
CA ALA A 86 -7.02 13.44 21.90
C ALA A 86 -8.25 12.56 22.16
N ALA A 87 -8.09 11.52 22.99
CA ALA A 87 -9.16 10.73 23.63
C ALA A 87 -9.91 9.65 22.80
N HIS A 88 -9.20 8.73 22.14
CA HIS A 88 -9.80 7.42 21.78
C HIS A 88 -9.37 6.26 22.69
N SER A 89 -8.59 6.50 23.76
CA SER A 89 -8.16 5.44 24.69
C SER A 89 -9.10 5.22 25.88
N GLU A 90 -10.29 5.83 25.90
CA GLU A 90 -11.25 5.67 27.00
C GLU A 90 -12.68 5.41 26.47
N GLN A 91 -12.84 4.39 25.63
CA GLN A 91 -14.14 3.71 25.58
C GLN A 91 -13.95 2.27 26.05
N PRO A 92 -14.57 1.87 27.17
CA PRO A 92 -14.59 0.46 27.55
C PRO A 92 -15.30 -0.30 26.42
N PHE A 93 -14.62 -1.30 25.87
CA PHE A 93 -15.21 -2.31 24.99
C PHE A 93 -16.16 -3.17 25.85
N ASP A 94 -17.37 -2.68 26.12
CA ASP A 94 -18.38 -3.42 26.89
C ASP A 94 -19.48 -4.03 26.00
N ASP A 95 -19.47 -3.75 24.69
CA ASP A 95 -20.52 -4.21 23.75
C ASP A 95 -20.12 -5.42 22.87
N LEU A 96 -19.09 -6.19 23.24
CA LEU A 96 -18.73 -7.44 22.51
C LEU A 96 -19.34 -8.72 23.11
N ILE A 97 -20.33 -8.61 24.00
CA ILE A 97 -21.07 -9.77 24.53
C ILE A 97 -22.30 -10.05 23.65
N GLU A 98 -22.09 -10.52 22.43
CA GLU A 98 -23.09 -11.36 21.75
C GLU A 98 -22.50 -12.28 20.67
N LEU A 99 -21.24 -12.71 20.85
CA LEU A 99 -20.64 -13.72 19.98
C LEU A 99 -21.18 -15.14 20.22
N ASP A 100 -21.85 -15.38 21.35
CA ASP A 100 -22.42 -16.69 21.70
C ASP A 100 -23.66 -17.06 20.88
N LYS A 101 -24.37 -16.08 20.28
CA LYS A 101 -25.57 -16.35 19.47
C LYS A 101 -25.28 -16.85 18.06
N ILE A 102 -24.05 -16.74 17.57
CA ILE A 102 -23.70 -17.20 16.22
C ILE A 102 -23.46 -18.73 16.21
N THR A 103 -23.11 -19.33 17.35
CA THR A 103 -22.79 -20.76 17.46
C THR A 103 -24.02 -21.68 17.44
N GLU A 104 -25.22 -21.15 17.72
CA GLU A 104 -26.46 -21.96 17.76
C GLU A 104 -27.17 -22.08 16.39
N LEU A 105 -26.72 -21.35 15.36
CA LEU A 105 -27.33 -21.41 14.01
C LEU A 105 -26.59 -22.34 13.04
N SER A 106 -25.50 -22.97 13.47
CA SER A 106 -24.70 -23.87 12.62
C SER A 106 -25.13 -25.34 12.61
N SER A 107 -26.22 -25.74 13.28
CA SER A 107 -26.60 -27.16 13.32
C SER A 107 -27.63 -27.64 12.30
N ASP A 108 -28.43 -26.80 11.64
CA ASP A 108 -29.51 -27.32 10.77
C ASP A 108 -29.87 -26.43 9.58
N THR A 109 -29.05 -26.41 8.53
CA THR A 109 -29.53 -26.15 7.16
C THR A 109 -28.58 -26.73 6.13
N ARG A 110 -28.62 -28.06 5.94
CA ARG A 110 -28.06 -28.69 4.74
C ARG A 110 -29.13 -28.66 3.64
N SER A 111 -29.10 -27.65 2.78
CA SER A 111 -29.83 -27.70 1.51
C SER A 111 -29.15 -28.71 0.57
N PRO A 112 -29.90 -29.54 -0.17
CA PRO A 112 -29.35 -30.72 -0.87
C PRO A 112 -28.59 -30.42 -2.17
N ASP A 113 -28.22 -29.17 -2.48
CA ASP A 113 -27.69 -28.77 -3.80
C ASP A 113 -26.24 -28.21 -3.79
N GLU A 114 -25.57 -28.15 -2.65
CA GLU A 114 -24.18 -27.67 -2.60
C GLU A 114 -23.22 -28.84 -2.87
N GLY A 115 -22.66 -28.89 -4.09
CA GLY A 115 -21.66 -29.87 -4.50
C GLY A 115 -20.36 -29.78 -3.70
N GLU A 116 -19.75 -30.94 -3.42
CA GLU A 116 -18.55 -31.10 -2.60
C GLU A 116 -17.29 -30.55 -3.28
N LEU A 117 -16.60 -29.61 -2.64
CA LEU A 117 -15.32 -29.07 -3.10
C LEU A 117 -14.21 -30.10 -2.82
N VAL A 118 -13.73 -30.74 -3.88
CA VAL A 118 -12.54 -31.58 -3.84
C VAL A 118 -11.31 -30.67 -3.74
N THR A 119 -10.55 -30.80 -2.64
CA THR A 119 -9.26 -30.13 -2.49
C THR A 119 -8.19 -30.85 -3.31
N CYS A 120 -7.46 -30.07 -4.11
CA CYS A 120 -6.27 -30.53 -4.85
C CYS A 120 -5.11 -30.89 -3.93
#